data_AF-A0A9C7V082-F1
#
_entry.id   AF-A0A9C7V082-F1
#
_cell.length_a   1.000
_cell.length_b   1.000
_cell.length_c   1.000
_cell.angle_alpha   90.00
_cell.angle_beta   90.00
_cell.angle_gamma   90.00
#
_symmetry.space_group_name_H-M   'P 1'
#
loop_
_entity.id
_entity.type
_entity.pdbx_description
1 polymer ?
#
loop_
_entity_poly.entity_id
_entity_poly.type
_entity_poly.pdbx_seq_one_letter_code
_entity_poly.pdbx_strand_id
1 'polypeptide(L)'
;KNFGEFYKNQVETAKTIILSRSQKLSEDKLAEALAMIRQLNEHATIVTTPWDDINGKQILEAMEIKNSFAEELLKDEGICPVCGHHHDDDDED
;
A
#
# COMPACT_ATOMS: atom_id res chain seq x y z
N LYS A 1 -17.19 -23.08 -1.21
CA LYS A 1 -15.98 -22.92 -0.35
C LYS A 1 -15.31 -21.63 -0.79
N ASN A 2 -15.69 -20.50 -0.17
CA ASN A 2 -15.39 -19.16 -0.70
C ASN A 2 -14.11 -18.55 -0.12
N PHE A 3 -13.30 -19.36 0.57
CA PHE A 3 -12.07 -18.91 1.21
C PHE A 3 -11.05 -18.37 0.19
N GLY A 4 -10.99 -18.95 -1.02
CA GLY A 4 -10.10 -18.46 -2.08
C GLY A 4 -10.45 -17.06 -2.58
N GLU A 5 -11.73 -16.80 -2.86
CA GLU A 5 -12.21 -15.48 -3.28
C GLU A 5 -12.02 -14.42 -2.19
N PHE A 6 -12.21 -14.79 -0.93
CA PHE A 6 -12.03 -13.85 0.18
C PHE A 6 -10.57 -13.37 0.32
N TYR A 7 -9.58 -14.25 0.19
CA TYR A 7 -8.17 -13.84 0.20
C TYR A 7 -7.80 -13.03 -1.04
N LYS A 8 -8.35 -13.39 -2.20
CA LYS A 8 -8.09 -12.69 -3.45
C LYS A 8 -8.60 -11.26 -3.42
N ASN A 9 -9.85 -11.05 -2.97
CA ASN A 9 -10.42 -9.72 -2.79
C ASN A 9 -9.63 -8.86 -1.79
N GLN A 10 -9.14 -9.46 -0.70
CA GLN A 10 -8.29 -8.73 0.26
C GLN A 10 -6.97 -8.29 -0.39
N VAL A 11 -6.33 -9.14 -1.20
CA VAL A 11 -5.10 -8.79 -1.92
C VAL A 11 -5.38 -7.72 -2.98
N GLU A 12 -6.46 -7.85 -3.75
CA GLU A 12 -6.89 -6.91 -4.80
C GLU A 12 -7.22 -5.51 -4.24
N THR A 13 -7.77 -5.44 -3.01
CA THR A 13 -8.19 -4.17 -2.38
C THR A 13 -7.18 -3.60 -1.40
N ALA A 14 -6.19 -4.39 -0.96
CA ALA A 14 -5.20 -3.94 0.01
C ALA A 14 -4.38 -2.76 -0.53
N LYS A 15 -4.21 -1.74 0.32
CA LYS A 15 -3.32 -0.61 0.02
C LYS A 15 -1.85 -0.97 0.25
N THR A 16 -1.58 -1.67 1.35
CA THR A 16 -0.26 -2.12 1.76
C THR A 16 -0.33 -3.60 2.14
N ILE A 17 0.61 -4.40 1.63
CA ILE A 17 0.71 -5.84 1.87
C ILE A 17 2.07 -6.09 2.52
N ILE A 18 2.06 -6.66 3.73
CA ILE A 18 3.27 -6.94 4.50
C ILE A 18 3.51 -8.45 4.54
N LEU A 19 4.66 -8.89 4.03
CA LEU A 19 5.08 -10.29 4.06
C LEU A 19 5.95 -10.57 5.30
N SER A 20 5.30 -10.77 6.45
CA SER A 20 5.96 -10.92 7.76
C SER A 20 6.90 -12.12 7.92
N ARG A 21 6.87 -13.11 7.02
CA ARG A 21 7.76 -14.28 7.09
C ARG A 21 8.57 -14.48 5.82
N SER A 22 8.87 -13.39 5.10
CA SER A 22 9.69 -13.42 3.89
C SER A 22 11.03 -14.14 4.12
N GLN A 23 11.63 -14.01 5.30
CA GLN A 23 12.88 -14.66 5.70
C GLN A 23 12.81 -16.19 5.80
N LYS A 24 11.61 -16.78 5.81
CA LYS A 24 11.42 -18.25 5.83
C LYS A 24 11.17 -18.83 4.45
N LEU A 25 11.12 -17.99 3.42
CA LEU A 25 10.93 -18.38 2.03
C LEU A 25 12.29 -18.41 1.33
N SER A 26 12.44 -19.34 0.37
CA SER A 26 13.53 -19.24 -0.61
C SER A 26 13.28 -18.06 -1.54
N GLU A 27 14.34 -17.51 -2.13
CA GLU A 27 14.24 -16.39 -3.07
C GLU A 27 13.25 -16.68 -4.22
N ASP A 28 13.29 -17.89 -4.78
CA ASP A 28 12.37 -18.30 -5.86
C ASP A 28 10.90 -18.21 -5.44
N LYS A 29 10.57 -18.67 -4.22
CA LYS A 29 9.20 -18.65 -3.71
C LYS A 29 8.75 -17.25 -3.34
N LEU A 30 9.66 -16.42 -2.85
CA LEU A 30 9.37 -15.02 -2.58
C LEU A 30 9.09 -14.28 -3.90
N ALA A 31 9.90 -14.50 -4.93
CA ALA A 31 9.69 -13.92 -6.26
C ALA A 31 8.35 -14.36 -6.87
N GLU A 32 8.00 -15.65 -6.77
CA GLU A 32 6.71 -16.16 -7.22
C GLU A 32 5.54 -15.50 -6.47
N ALA A 33 5.63 -15.41 -5.13
CA ALA A 33 4.62 -14.75 -4.31
C ALA A 33 4.46 -13.26 -4.67
N LEU A 34 5.56 -12.55 -4.89
CA LEU A 34 5.56 -11.15 -5.32
C LEU A 34 4.90 -11.00 -6.70
N ALA A 35 5.22 -11.86 -7.65
CA ALA A 35 4.63 -11.84 -8.99
C ALA A 35 3.11 -12.08 -8.92
N MET A 36 2.65 -13.05 -8.13
CA MET A 36 1.23 -13.31 -7.93
C MET A 36 0.50 -12.13 -7.29
N ILE A 37 1.08 -11.53 -6.25
CA ILE A 37 0.48 -10.35 -5.58
C ILE A 37 0.42 -9.18 -6.56
N ARG A 38 1.48 -8.91 -7.33
CA ARG A 38 1.51 -7.85 -8.34
C ARG A 38 0.50 -8.07 -9.46
N GLN A 39 0.28 -9.31 -9.87
CA GLN A 39 -0.73 -9.64 -10.89
C GLN A 39 -2.15 -9.36 -10.39
N LEU A 40 -2.41 -9.53 -9.08
CA LEU A 40 -3.72 -9.26 -8.47
C LEU A 40 -3.90 -7.78 -8.11
N ASN A 41 -2.83 -7.13 -7.67
CA ASN A 41 -2.84 -5.75 -7.25
C ASN A 41 -1.52 -5.07 -7.63
N GLU A 42 -1.52 -4.48 -8.81
CA GLU A 42 -0.36 -3.77 -9.34
C GLU A 42 0.04 -2.60 -8.45
N HIS A 43 -0.92 -1.99 -7.77
CA HIS A 43 -0.71 -0.75 -7.07
C HIS A 43 -0.35 -0.95 -5.59
N ALA A 44 -0.53 -2.12 -4.98
CA ALA A 44 -0.23 -2.30 -3.55
C ALA A 44 1.23 -1.97 -3.20
N THR A 45 1.45 -1.31 -2.08
CA THR A 45 2.80 -1.20 -1.49
C THR A 45 3.13 -2.54 -0.86
N ILE A 46 4.20 -3.20 -1.32
CA ILE A 46 4.58 -4.51 -0.78
C ILE A 46 5.84 -4.34 0.07
N VAL A 47 5.74 -4.71 1.34
CA VAL A 47 6.86 -4.71 2.28
C VAL A 47 7.35 -6.13 2.48
N THR A 48 8.60 -6.38 2.10
CA THR A 48 9.26 -7.70 2.23
C THR A 48 10.27 -7.75 3.37
N THR A 49 10.40 -6.66 4.14
CA THR A 49 11.27 -6.60 5.32
C THR A 49 10.91 -7.73 6.30
N PRO A 50 11.87 -8.57 6.72
CA PRO A 50 11.64 -9.60 7.72
C PRO A 50 10.99 -9.03 8.97
N TRP A 51 10.06 -9.77 9.57
CA TRP A 51 9.34 -9.29 10.75
C TRP A 51 10.24 -9.04 11.97
N ASP A 52 11.35 -9.75 12.07
CA ASP A 52 12.33 -9.55 13.15
C ASP A 52 13.07 -8.19 13.01
N ASP A 53 13.08 -7.63 11.79
CA ASP A 53 13.78 -6.39 11.44
C ASP A 53 12.83 -5.22 11.09
N ILE A 54 11.51 -5.45 11.10
CA ILE A 54 10.52 -4.41 10.81
C ILE A 54 10.14 -3.68 12.11
N ASN A 55 10.28 -2.36 12.12
CA ASN A 55 9.87 -1.55 13.25
C ASN A 55 8.48 -0.90 13.01
N GLY A 56 7.78 -0.54 14.09
CA GLY A 56 6.43 0.04 14.00
C GLY A 56 6.37 1.34 13.19
N LYS A 57 7.46 2.13 13.19
CA LYS A 57 7.55 3.35 12.39
C LYS A 57 7.59 3.05 10.89
N GLN A 58 8.32 2.02 10.46
CA GLN A 58 8.37 1.57 9.06
C GLN A 58 7.03 1.02 8.58
N ILE A 59 6.26 0.39 9.46
CA ILE A 59 4.90 -0.06 9.13
C ILE A 59 4.00 1.14 8.87
N LEU A 60 4.05 2.16 9.74
CA LEU A 60 3.30 3.40 9.58
C LEU A 60 3.71 4.13 8.30
N GLU A 61 5.01 4.31 8.06
CA GLU A 61 5.53 4.91 6.84
C GLU A 61 5.05 4.14 5.60
N ALA A 62 5.11 2.80 5.59
CA ALA A 62 4.63 2.00 4.46
C ALA A 62 3.12 2.10 4.20
N MET A 63 2.33 2.44 5.22
CA MET A 63 0.90 2.74 5.08
C MET A 63 0.66 4.18 4.59
N GLU A 64 1.50 5.13 5.01
CA GLU A 64 1.39 6.56 4.69
C GLU A 64 1.97 6.93 3.33
N ILE A 65 3.05 6.28 2.86
CA ILE A 65 3.74 6.57 1.59
C ILE A 65 2.75 6.69 0.42
N LYS A 66 1.70 5.88 0.40
CA LYS A 66 0.69 5.91 -0.66
C LYS A 66 -0.43 6.93 -0.47
N ASN A 67 -0.77 7.27 0.78
CA ASN A 67 -1.64 8.43 1.02
C ASN A 67 -0.92 9.68 0.52
N SER A 68 0.38 9.85 0.82
CA SER A 68 1.12 11.03 0.39
C SER A 68 1.19 11.19 -1.13
N PHE A 69 1.39 10.12 -1.91
CA PHE A 69 1.44 10.24 -3.38
C PHE A 69 0.06 10.58 -3.99
N ALA A 70 -1.01 9.98 -3.48
CA ALA A 70 -2.36 10.31 -3.94
C ALA A 70 -2.78 11.71 -3.49
N GLU A 71 -2.39 12.11 -2.29
CA GLU A 71 -2.63 13.42 -1.70
C GLU A 71 -1.83 14.52 -2.38
N GLU A 72 -0.58 14.24 -2.78
CA GLU A 72 0.28 15.12 -3.58
C GLU A 72 -0.30 15.29 -4.99
N LEU A 73 -0.79 14.22 -5.63
CA LEU A 73 -1.47 14.33 -6.93
C LEU A 73 -2.77 15.15 -6.84
N LEU A 74 -3.58 14.92 -5.80
CA LEU A 74 -4.80 15.70 -5.57
C LEU A 74 -4.49 17.16 -5.29
N LYS A 75 -3.43 17.44 -4.53
CA LYS A 75 -2.97 18.79 -4.21
C LYS A 75 -2.42 19.52 -5.45
N ASP A 76 -1.66 18.83 -6.30
CA ASP A 76 -1.19 19.35 -7.59
C ASP A 76 -2.36 19.68 -8.54
N GLU A 77 -3.46 18.92 -8.46
CA GLU A 77 -4.71 19.20 -9.18
C GLU A 77 -5.62 20.22 -8.48
N GLY A 78 -5.21 20.80 -7.35
CA GLY A 78 -6.01 21.77 -6.57
C GLY A 78 -7.23 21.17 -5.87
N ILE A 79 -7.27 19.84 -5.70
CA ILE A 79 -8.37 19.10 -5.09
C ILE A 79 -8.05 18.82 -3.63
N CYS A 80 -8.92 19.29 -2.72
CA CYS A 80 -8.75 19.05 -1.28
C CYS A 80 -8.85 17.54 -0.96
N PRO A 81 -7.83 16.94 -0.32
CA PRO A 81 -7.81 15.51 -0.02
C PRO A 81 -8.83 15.09 1.05
N VAL A 82 -9.37 16.05 1.81
CA VAL A 82 -10.37 15.81 2.87
C VAL A 82 -11.78 15.72 2.30
N CYS A 83 -12.14 16.56 1.33
CA CYS A 83 -13.51 16.68 0.83
C CYS A 83 -13.68 16.43 -0.68
N GLY A 84 -12.59 16.32 -1.44
CA GLY A 84 -12.60 16.04 -2.88
C GLY A 84 -13.03 17.20 -3.78
N HIS A 85 -13.05 18.45 -3.29
CA HIS A 85 -13.44 19.64 -4.06
C HIS A 85 -12.29 20.64 -4.17
N HIS A 86 -12.35 21.52 -5.17
CA HIS A 86 -11.45 22.68 -5.27
C HIS A 86 -11.84 23.69 -4.20
N HIS A 87 -10.96 23.89 -3.23
CA HIS A 87 -10.99 25.04 -2.35
C HIS A 87 -9.87 25.94 -2.86
N ASP A 88 -10.22 27.11 -3.38
CA ASP A 88 -9.22 28.14 -3.59
C ASP A 88 -8.67 28.48 -2.20
N ASP A 89 -7.42 28.12 -1.94
CA ASP A 89 -6.68 28.58 -0.76
C ASP A 89 -6.46 30.09 -0.92
N ASP A 90 -7.51 30.88 -0.68
CA ASP A 90 -7.36 32.27 -0.25
C ASP A 90 -6.79 32.20 1.18
N ASP A 91 -5.47 32.12 1.26
CA ASP A 91 -4.70 32.53 2.42
C ASP A 91 -5.00 34.02 2.70
N GLU A 92 -6.04 34.30 3.48
CA GLU A 92 -6.16 35.55 4.23
C GLU A 92 -5.82 35.29 5.73
N ASP A 93 -4.55 35.61 6.06
CA ASP A 93 -3.90 35.91 7.36
C ASP A 93 -3.87 34.88 8.51
#